data_AF-A0A1E7YVY3-F1
#
_entry.id   AF-A0A1E7YVY3-F1
#
_cell.length_a   1.000
_cell.length_b   1.000
_cell.length_c   1.000
_cell.angle_alpha   90.00
_cell.angle_beta   90.00
_cell.angle_gamma   90.00
#
_symmetry.space_group_name_H-M   'P 1'
#
loop_
_entity.id
_entity.type
_entity.pdbx_description
1 polymer ?
#
loop_
_entity_poly.entity_id
_entity_poly.type
_entity_poly.pdbx_seq_one_letter_code
_entity_poly.pdbx_strand_id
1 'polypeptide(L)'
;MNTPFSTRFGPLCIPERCRWRSDPPLLGFAQYTDYALLHLREQGPFVWLQSLADANVSFLLTDPLNFGLTYDRKQIPGQSSVDPTVLVMVILPQAPGEELRAHHQAPLLFDAARHSFHQIILERAPTRGLPTEPAAGLPVTLHDHCLQLYRRDDDGSLQVGAA
;
A
#
# COMPACT_ATOMS: atom_id res chain seq x y z
N MET A 1 16.38 -14.28 17.51
CA MET A 1 16.72 -13.92 16.11
C MET A 1 15.41 -13.75 15.38
N ASN A 2 15.18 -12.62 14.70
CA ASN A 2 13.97 -12.46 13.88
C ASN A 2 14.14 -13.27 12.59
N THR A 3 13.23 -14.20 12.34
CA THR A 3 13.21 -14.99 11.10
C THR A 3 12.79 -14.09 9.93
N PRO A 4 13.52 -14.10 8.79
CA PRO A 4 13.15 -13.32 7.62
C PRO A 4 11.90 -13.91 6.95
N PHE A 5 11.07 -13.03 6.36
CA PHE A 5 9.94 -13.42 5.53
C PHE A 5 10.38 -13.54 4.08
N SER A 6 9.83 -14.52 3.36
CA SER A 6 10.01 -14.62 1.91
C SER A 6 9.11 -13.58 1.23
N THR A 7 9.68 -12.67 0.44
CA THR A 7 8.96 -11.63 -0.29
C THR A 7 9.31 -11.63 -1.77
N ARG A 8 8.56 -10.89 -2.60
CA ARG A 8 8.91 -10.68 -4.03
C ARG A 8 10.28 -10.05 -4.24
N PHE A 9 10.84 -9.44 -3.19
CA PHE A 9 12.14 -8.76 -3.18
C PHE A 9 13.24 -9.61 -2.54
N GLY A 10 12.96 -10.90 -2.30
CA GLY A 10 13.83 -11.81 -1.56
C GLY A 10 13.53 -11.83 -0.05
N PRO A 11 14.35 -12.53 0.74
CA PRO A 11 14.16 -12.62 2.19
C PRO A 11 14.34 -11.27 2.87
N LEU A 12 13.33 -10.80 3.62
CA LEU A 12 13.37 -9.52 4.34
C LEU A 12 13.01 -9.69 5.82
N CYS A 13 13.79 -9.07 6.71
CA CYS A 13 13.44 -8.95 8.11
C CYS A 13 12.45 -7.79 8.29
N ILE A 14 11.17 -8.10 8.44
CA ILE A 14 10.11 -7.09 8.58
C ILE A 14 9.92 -6.73 10.07
N PRO A 15 10.17 -5.48 10.50
CA PRO A 15 9.88 -5.03 11.86
C PRO A 15 8.38 -5.07 12.16
N GLU A 16 7.99 -5.33 13.40
CA GLU A 16 6.56 -5.39 13.79
C GLU A 16 5.79 -4.11 13.43
N ARG A 17 6.45 -2.94 13.51
CA ARG A 17 5.83 -1.67 13.13
C ARG A 17 5.42 -1.55 11.67
N CYS A 18 6.04 -2.35 10.80
CA CYS A 18 5.75 -2.39 9.37
C CYS A 18 4.85 -3.57 8.99
N ARG A 19 4.38 -4.37 9.97
CA ARG A 19 3.46 -5.48 9.75
C ARG A 19 2.04 -4.98 9.92
N TRP A 20 1.19 -5.36 8.99
CA TRP A 20 -0.19 -4.92 8.87
C TRP A 20 -1.11 -6.12 8.79
N ARG A 21 -2.18 -6.11 9.59
CA ARG A 21 -3.22 -7.13 9.53
C ARG A 21 -4.39 -6.66 8.65
N SER A 22 -4.82 -7.48 7.71
CA SER A 22 -6.09 -7.28 7.02
C SER A 22 -7.23 -7.72 7.93
N ASP A 23 -8.10 -6.80 8.34
CA ASP A 23 -9.28 -7.11 9.15
C ASP A 23 -10.48 -6.19 8.81
N PRO A 24 -11.49 -6.68 8.07
CA PRO A 24 -11.64 -8.06 7.59
C PRO A 24 -10.58 -8.49 6.57
N PRO A 25 -10.48 -9.80 6.26
CA PRO A 25 -9.56 -10.30 5.24
C PRO A 25 -9.80 -9.65 3.88
N LEU A 26 -8.72 -9.43 3.13
CA LEU A 26 -8.75 -8.80 1.82
C LEU A 26 -9.60 -9.63 0.82
N LEU A 27 -10.48 -8.96 0.07
CA LEU A 27 -11.41 -9.63 -0.83
C LEU A 27 -10.66 -10.45 -1.90
N GLY A 28 -11.03 -11.72 -2.04
CA GLY A 28 -10.35 -12.66 -2.95
C GLY A 28 -9.03 -13.24 -2.41
N PHE A 29 -8.57 -12.80 -1.24
CA PHE A 29 -7.29 -13.18 -0.62
C PHE A 29 -7.45 -13.54 0.86
N ALA A 30 -8.59 -14.14 1.23
CA ALA A 30 -8.97 -14.37 2.63
C ALA A 30 -7.99 -15.26 3.43
N GLN A 31 -7.22 -16.11 2.74
CA GLN A 31 -6.18 -16.95 3.33
C GLN A 31 -4.92 -16.17 3.75
N TYR A 32 -4.78 -14.91 3.33
CA TYR A 32 -3.64 -14.06 3.61
C TYR A 32 -4.08 -12.90 4.51
N THR A 33 -3.68 -12.95 5.78
CA THR A 33 -4.10 -11.99 6.80
C THR A 33 -3.02 -10.97 7.16
N ASP A 34 -1.75 -11.30 6.94
CA ASP A 34 -0.61 -10.52 7.41
C ASP A 34 0.21 -10.02 6.23
N TYR A 35 0.51 -8.73 6.25
CA TYR A 35 1.14 -8.00 5.16
C TYR A 35 2.23 -7.07 5.68
N ALA A 36 3.05 -6.55 4.79
CA ALA A 36 3.96 -5.45 5.04
C ALA A 36 3.83 -4.38 3.96
N LEU A 37 3.93 -3.11 4.36
CA LEU A 37 4.11 -2.00 3.42
C LEU A 37 5.60 -1.82 3.14
N LEU A 38 5.99 -1.91 1.88
CA LEU A 38 7.35 -1.75 1.40
C LEU A 38 7.42 -0.61 0.39
N HIS A 39 8.29 0.36 0.58
CA HIS A 39 8.50 1.45 -0.37
C HIS A 39 9.84 1.29 -1.05
N LEU A 40 9.84 1.07 -2.37
CA LEU A 40 11.07 1.11 -3.16
C LEU A 40 11.27 2.54 -3.62
N ARG A 41 12.30 3.22 -3.08
CA ARG A 41 12.51 4.66 -3.30
C ARG A 41 12.63 5.06 -4.78
N GLU A 42 13.13 4.15 -5.60
CA GLU A 42 13.26 4.33 -7.05
C GLU A 42 11.94 4.16 -7.84
N GLN A 43 10.86 3.66 -7.21
CA GLN A 43 9.61 3.29 -7.87
C GLN A 43 8.48 4.29 -7.57
N GLY A 44 8.64 5.52 -8.05
CA GLY A 44 7.58 6.55 -8.05
C GLY A 44 6.89 6.74 -6.69
N PRO A 45 5.67 7.30 -6.65
CA PRO A 45 4.92 7.46 -5.41
C PRO A 45 4.22 6.14 -4.98
N PHE A 46 4.78 4.98 -5.34
CA PHE A 46 4.15 3.69 -5.14
C PHE A 46 4.69 2.95 -3.92
N VAL A 47 3.84 2.11 -3.34
CA VAL A 47 4.23 1.17 -2.30
C VAL A 47 3.68 -0.22 -2.58
N TRP A 48 4.38 -1.21 -2.07
CA TRP A 48 3.99 -2.60 -2.17
C TRP A 48 3.36 -3.04 -0.87
N LEU A 49 2.13 -3.55 -0.94
CA LEU A 49 1.50 -4.33 0.10
C LEU A 49 1.85 -5.81 -0.14
N GLN A 50 2.88 -6.29 0.55
CA GLN A 50 3.44 -7.63 0.40
C GLN A 50 2.84 -8.58 1.43
N SER A 51 2.28 -9.73 1.02
CA SER A 51 1.88 -10.77 1.96
C SER A 51 3.10 -11.35 2.69
N LEU A 52 2.97 -11.59 3.98
CA LEU A 52 3.98 -12.27 4.80
C LEU A 52 3.87 -13.80 4.75
N ALA A 53 2.81 -14.32 4.13
CA ALA A 53 2.56 -15.76 4.00
C ALA A 53 2.94 -16.31 2.61
N ASP A 54 2.89 -15.49 1.55
CA ASP A 54 3.29 -15.88 0.20
C ASP A 54 4.04 -14.74 -0.52
N ALA A 55 5.28 -15.03 -0.95
CA ALA A 55 6.14 -14.09 -1.64
C ALA A 55 5.55 -13.60 -2.98
N ASN A 56 4.70 -14.40 -3.63
CA ASN A 56 4.08 -14.06 -4.92
C ASN A 56 2.86 -13.16 -4.77
N VAL A 57 2.30 -13.03 -3.55
CA VAL A 57 1.12 -12.22 -3.28
C VAL A 57 1.55 -10.83 -2.84
N SER A 58 1.41 -9.87 -3.75
CA SER A 58 1.72 -8.47 -3.49
C SER A 58 0.88 -7.54 -4.34
N PHE A 59 0.54 -6.38 -3.81
CA PHE A 59 -0.28 -5.37 -4.49
C PHE A 59 0.47 -4.06 -4.55
N LEU A 60 0.41 -3.38 -5.69
CA LEU A 60 0.95 -2.03 -5.84
C LEU A 60 -0.13 -1.04 -5.39
N LEU A 61 0.22 -0.13 -4.48
CA LEU A 61 -0.66 0.89 -3.93
C LEU A 61 -0.08 2.29 -4.16
N THR A 62 -0.94 3.31 -4.05
CA THR A 62 -0.55 4.72 -4.08
C THR A 62 -1.52 5.57 -3.27
N ASP A 63 -1.12 6.80 -2.94
CA ASP A 63 -2.05 7.87 -2.57
C ASP A 63 -3.05 8.10 -3.73
N PRO A 64 -4.37 8.14 -3.45
CA PRO A 64 -5.40 8.36 -4.46
C PRO A 64 -5.33 9.72 -5.18
N LEU A 65 -4.74 10.74 -4.57
CA LEU A 65 -4.56 12.07 -5.17
C LEU A 65 -3.69 12.01 -6.43
N ASN A 66 -2.78 11.04 -6.53
CA ASN A 66 -1.97 10.78 -7.73
C ASN A 66 -2.81 10.38 -8.95
N PHE A 67 -4.07 9.97 -8.75
CA PHE A 67 -5.06 9.68 -9.80
C PHE A 67 -6.20 10.71 -9.84
N GLY A 68 -6.06 11.82 -9.09
CA GLY A 68 -7.09 12.84 -8.93
C GLY A 68 -8.32 12.34 -8.17
N LEU A 69 -8.18 11.31 -7.33
CA LEU A 69 -9.31 10.70 -6.61
C LEU A 69 -9.41 11.29 -5.20
N THR A 70 -10.60 11.79 -4.86
CA THR A 70 -10.92 12.27 -3.51
C THR A 70 -12.13 11.53 -2.97
N TYR A 71 -11.95 10.90 -1.80
CA TYR A 71 -12.98 10.12 -1.13
C TYR A 71 -13.74 10.96 -0.11
N ASP A 72 -15.07 10.94 -0.16
CA ASP A 72 -15.90 11.56 0.88
C ASP A 72 -15.87 10.67 2.12
N ARG A 73 -15.42 11.24 3.24
CA ARG A 73 -15.36 10.58 4.56
C ARG A 73 -16.72 10.04 4.99
N LYS A 74 -17.83 10.66 4.56
CA LYS A 74 -19.18 10.19 4.88
C LYS A 74 -19.50 8.82 4.26
N GLN A 75 -18.79 8.43 3.20
CA GLN A 75 -18.95 7.14 2.55
C GLN A 75 -18.10 6.04 3.18
N ILE A 76 -17.15 6.40 4.06
CA ILE A 76 -16.27 5.46 4.74
C ILE A 76 -16.98 4.94 6.00
N PRO A 77 -17.38 3.66 6.04
CA PRO A 77 -18.11 3.10 7.17
C PRO A 77 -17.26 3.06 8.44
N GLY A 78 -17.91 3.17 9.61
CA GLY A 78 -17.26 2.89 10.89
C GLY A 78 -16.29 3.97 11.38
N GLN A 79 -16.65 5.25 11.24
CA GLN A 79 -15.90 6.38 11.80
C GLN A 79 -15.59 6.18 13.30
N SER A 80 -14.45 5.55 13.58
CA SER A 80 -13.72 5.71 14.84
C SER A 80 -13.14 7.12 14.86
N SER A 81 -12.79 7.62 16.06
CA SER A 81 -12.20 8.96 16.25
C SER A 81 -10.85 9.21 15.54
N VAL A 82 -10.34 8.27 14.75
CA VAL A 82 -9.07 8.34 14.02
C VAL A 82 -9.36 8.38 12.53
N ASP A 83 -8.78 9.38 11.86
CA ASP A 83 -8.85 9.56 10.40
C ASP A 83 -7.95 8.51 9.73
N PRO A 84 -8.50 7.49 9.04
CA PRO A 84 -7.68 6.44 8.45
C PRO A 84 -6.90 6.99 7.25
N THR A 85 -5.71 6.43 7.02
CA THR A 85 -4.96 6.75 5.80
C THR A 85 -5.51 5.95 4.63
N VAL A 86 -5.86 6.61 3.54
CA VAL A 86 -6.45 5.98 2.36
C VAL A 86 -5.39 5.71 1.31
N LEU A 87 -5.30 4.47 0.84
CA LEU A 87 -4.51 4.10 -0.34
C LEU A 87 -5.42 3.37 -1.35
N VAL A 88 -5.01 3.38 -2.63
CA VAL A 88 -5.73 2.67 -3.70
C VAL A 88 -4.81 1.69 -4.41
N MET A 89 -5.36 0.54 -4.81
CA MET A 89 -4.64 -0.43 -5.63
C MET A 89 -4.43 0.10 -7.04
N VAL A 90 -3.23 -0.08 -7.56
CA VAL A 90 -2.83 0.27 -8.92
C VAL A 90 -3.03 -0.95 -9.82
N ILE A 91 -3.71 -0.72 -10.94
CA ILE A 91 -3.95 -1.67 -12.01
C ILE A 91 -2.92 -1.38 -13.10
N LEU A 92 -2.02 -2.34 -13.33
CA LEU A 92 -0.97 -2.23 -14.33
C LEU A 92 -1.55 -2.38 -15.76
N PRO A 93 -1.01 -1.63 -16.75
CA PRO A 93 -1.39 -1.78 -18.14
C PRO A 93 -1.12 -3.20 -18.64
N GLN A 94 -2.00 -3.71 -19.50
CA GLN A 94 -1.88 -5.04 -20.10
C GLN A 94 -1.44 -4.97 -21.57
N ALA A 95 -1.46 -3.78 -22.17
CA ALA A 95 -1.00 -3.54 -23.53
C ALA A 95 -0.12 -2.28 -23.61
N PRO A 96 0.81 -2.21 -24.59
CA PRO A 96 1.58 -1.00 -24.84
C PRO A 96 0.69 0.22 -25.10
N GLY A 97 1.02 1.34 -24.46
CA GLY A 97 0.28 2.60 -24.60
C GLY A 97 -0.92 2.75 -23.66
N GLU A 98 -1.28 1.73 -22.88
CA GLU A 98 -2.25 1.88 -21.80
C GLU A 98 -1.65 2.63 -20.60
N GLU A 99 -2.46 3.47 -19.97
CA GLU A 99 -2.10 4.15 -18.73
C GLU A 99 -2.32 3.26 -17.50
N LEU A 100 -1.61 3.56 -16.42
CA LEU A 100 -1.94 3.01 -15.10
C LEU A 100 -3.36 3.43 -14.72
N ARG A 101 -4.06 2.56 -14.00
CA ARG A 101 -5.38 2.86 -13.44
C ARG A 101 -5.38 2.61 -11.94
N ALA A 102 -6.31 3.23 -11.22
CA ALA A 102 -6.56 2.93 -9.81
C ALA A 102 -7.89 2.20 -9.64
N HIS A 103 -7.95 1.26 -8.71
CA HIS A 103 -9.19 0.59 -8.32
C HIS A 103 -10.05 1.51 -7.44
N HIS A 104 -10.64 2.52 -8.09
CA HIS A 104 -11.28 3.67 -7.46
C HIS A 104 -12.49 3.34 -6.56
N GLN A 105 -13.20 2.22 -6.79
CA GLN A 105 -14.35 1.82 -5.97
C GLN A 105 -13.97 1.02 -4.72
N ALA A 106 -12.73 0.58 -4.60
CA ALA A 106 -12.31 -0.35 -3.56
C ALA A 106 -11.04 0.11 -2.82
N PRO A 107 -11.05 1.29 -2.18
CA PRO A 107 -9.89 1.79 -1.45
C PRO A 107 -9.54 0.92 -0.24
N LEU A 108 -8.29 1.02 0.19
CA LEU A 108 -7.78 0.44 1.42
C LEU A 108 -7.66 1.51 2.49
N LEU A 109 -8.21 1.23 3.66
CA LEU A 109 -8.18 2.11 4.82
C LEU A 109 -7.17 1.57 5.83
N PHE A 110 -6.13 2.34 6.11
CA PHE A 110 -5.07 1.98 7.06
C PHE A 110 -5.25 2.70 8.40
N ASP A 111 -5.22 1.91 9.47
CA ASP A 111 -5.20 2.38 10.85
C ASP A 111 -3.81 2.07 11.44
N ALA A 112 -2.94 3.08 11.41
CA ALA A 112 -1.58 2.99 11.90
C ALA A 112 -1.49 2.75 13.42
N ALA A 113 -2.51 3.13 14.20
CA ALA A 113 -2.51 2.85 15.64
C ALA A 113 -2.81 1.37 15.93
N ARG A 114 -3.64 0.73 15.10
CA ARG A 114 -4.00 -0.69 15.22
C ARG A 114 -3.14 -1.63 14.38
N HIS A 115 -2.27 -1.08 13.51
CA HIS A 115 -1.47 -1.83 12.54
C HIS A 115 -2.38 -2.76 11.70
N SER A 116 -3.52 -2.22 11.29
CA SER A 116 -4.52 -2.94 10.53
C SER A 116 -4.99 -2.15 9.34
N PHE A 117 -5.48 -2.84 8.32
CA PHE A 117 -6.16 -2.21 7.21
C PHE A 117 -7.34 -3.07 6.76
N HIS A 118 -8.24 -2.48 5.99
CA HIS A 118 -9.27 -3.25 5.29
C HIS A 118 -9.68 -2.58 4.00
N GLN A 119 -10.24 -3.39 3.10
CA GLN A 119 -10.82 -2.92 1.86
C GLN A 119 -12.31 -2.64 2.09
N ILE A 120 -12.77 -1.48 1.64
CA ILE A 120 -14.19 -1.16 1.56
C ILE A 120 -14.62 -1.10 0.10
N ILE A 121 -15.88 -1.41 -0.18
CA ILE A 121 -16.49 -1.19 -1.50
C ILE A 121 -17.42 0.00 -1.38
N LEU A 122 -17.18 1.03 -2.19
CA LEU A 122 -17.97 2.25 -2.19
C LEU A 122 -19.19 2.11 -3.10
N GLU A 123 -20.35 2.50 -2.58
CA GLU A 123 -21.59 2.54 -3.36
C GLU A 123 -21.59 3.62 -4.45
N ARG A 124 -20.92 4.75 -4.18
CA ARG A 124 -20.75 5.83 -5.16
C ARG A 124 -19.27 6.05 -5.44
N ALA A 125 -18.96 6.30 -6.71
CA ALA A 125 -17.61 6.61 -7.13
C ALA A 125 -17.06 7.84 -6.39
N PRO A 126 -15.74 7.88 -6.10
CA PRO A 126 -15.10 9.06 -5.54
C PRO A 126 -15.20 10.25 -6.50
N THR A 127 -15.01 11.44 -5.95
CA THR A 127 -14.87 12.66 -6.75
C THR A 127 -13.57 12.57 -7.55
N ARG A 128 -13.63 12.92 -8.83
CA ARG A 128 -12.46 12.96 -9.71
C ARG A 128 -12.11 14.39 -10.08
N GLY A 129 -10.93 14.82 -9.66
CA GLY A 129 -10.30 16.08 -10.04
C GLY A 129 -9.13 15.87 -10.98
N LEU A 130 -8.28 16.90 -11.10
CA LEU A 130 -6.97 16.76 -11.72
C LEU A 130 -6.05 15.96 -10.78
N PRO A 131 -5.20 15.07 -11.31
CA PRO A 131 -4.11 14.51 -10.54
C PRO A 131 -3.29 15.63 -9.91
N THR A 132 -2.96 15.49 -8.65
CA THR A 132 -1.92 16.34 -8.05
C THR A 132 -0.57 15.88 -8.59
N GLU A 133 0.40 16.79 -8.67
CA GLU A 133 1.80 16.40 -8.81
C GLU A 133 2.09 15.27 -7.81
N PRO A 134 2.65 14.13 -8.26
CA PRO A 134 2.82 13.00 -7.38
C PRO A 134 3.66 13.42 -6.18
N ALA A 135 3.07 13.35 -4.99
CA ALA A 135 3.81 13.59 -3.77
C ALA A 135 4.99 12.60 -3.75
N ALA A 136 6.19 13.07 -3.40
CA ALA A 136 7.42 12.29 -3.49
C ALA A 136 7.51 11.11 -2.48
N GLY A 137 6.38 10.61 -1.98
CA GLY A 137 6.33 9.54 -1.00
C GLY A 137 4.92 9.15 -0.58
N LEU A 138 4.85 8.23 0.36
CA LEU A 138 3.65 7.82 1.09
C LEU A 138 3.00 9.02 1.81
N PRO A 139 1.71 8.91 2.17
CA PRO A 139 1.14 9.76 3.21
C PRO A 139 2.01 9.69 4.48
N VAL A 140 2.30 10.85 5.07
CA VAL A 140 3.22 10.99 6.23
C VAL A 140 2.86 10.06 7.40
N THR A 141 1.58 9.77 7.57
CA THR A 141 1.03 8.87 8.58
C THR A 141 1.50 7.42 8.46
N LEU A 142 2.03 7.02 7.30
CA LEU A 142 2.53 5.66 7.05
C LEU A 142 4.06 5.58 6.96
N HIS A 143 4.78 6.71 7.02
CA HIS A 143 6.25 6.72 6.89
C HIS A 143 6.94 5.80 7.91
N ASP A 144 6.58 5.92 9.19
CA ASP A 144 7.18 5.09 10.26
C ASP A 144 6.72 3.63 10.23
N HIS A 145 5.65 3.35 9.48
CA HIS A 145 5.00 2.05 9.36
C HIS A 145 5.24 1.37 8.00
N CYS A 146 6.21 1.88 7.24
CA CYS A 146 6.62 1.34 5.95
C CYS A 146 8.11 1.01 5.95
N LEU A 147 8.45 -0.17 5.43
CA LEU A 147 9.84 -0.56 5.25
C LEU A 147 10.41 0.10 4.00
N GLN A 148 11.41 0.95 4.19
CA GLN A 148 12.12 1.61 3.10
C GLN A 148 13.09 0.64 2.45
N LEU A 149 13.03 0.51 1.13
CA LEU A 149 13.91 -0.32 0.32
C LEU A 149 14.60 0.55 -0.74
N TYR A 150 15.88 0.28 -0.98
CA TYR A 150 16.64 0.92 -2.04
C TYR A 150 17.58 -0.10 -2.69
N ARG A 151 17.84 0.05 -3.98
CA ARG A 151 18.92 -0.68 -4.65
C ARG A 151 20.26 -0.02 -4.36
N ARG A 152 21.28 -0.85 -4.10
CA ARG A 152 22.67 -0.39 -4.07
C ARG A 152 23.15 -0.06 -5.46
N ASP A 153 23.91 1.02 -5.57
CA ASP A 153 24.52 1.45 -6.82
C ASP A 153 25.57 0.45 -7.35
N ASP A 154 26.25 -0.26 -6.44
CA ASP A 154 27.38 -1.14 -6.78
C ASP A 154 26.95 -2.43 -7.51
N ASP A 155 25.93 -3.11 -6.99
CA ASP A 155 25.54 -4.47 -7.42
C ASP A 155 24.03 -4.61 -7.70
N GLY A 156 23.26 -3.54 -7.53
CA GLY A 156 21.81 -3.55 -7.69
C GLY A 156 21.05 -4.35 -6.63
N SER A 157 21.73 -4.84 -5.57
CA SER A 157 21.08 -5.58 -4.48
C SER A 157 20.14 -4.68 -3.68
N LEU A 158 18.99 -5.22 -3.28
CA LEU A 158 18.04 -4.51 -2.43
C LEU A 158 18.52 -4.49 -0.97
N GLN A 159 18.49 -3.32 -0.37
CA GLN A 159 18.85 -3.08 1.03
C GLN A 159 17.69 -2.40 1.75
N VAL A 160 17.61 -2.63 3.06
CA VAL A 160 16.67 -1.92 3.95
C VAL A 160 17.26 -0.56 4.30
N GLY A 161 16.51 0.50 3.99
CA GLY A 161 16.84 1.88 4.34
C GLY A 161 16.40 2.26 5.75
N ALA A 162 16.95 3.36 6.25
CA ALA A 162 16.37 4.04 7.39
C ALA A 162 14.96 4.54 7.03
N ALA A 163 14.05 4.46 8.00
CA ALA A 163 12.74 5.10 7.94
C ALA A 163 12.92 6.62 7.89
#